data_AF-A0A7V9QRN9-F1
#
_entry.id   AF-A0A7V9QRN9-F1
#
_cell.length_a   1.000
_cell.length_b   1.000
_cell.length_c   1.000
_cell.angle_alpha   90.00
_cell.angle_beta   90.00
_cell.angle_gamma   90.00
#
_symmetry.space_group_name_H-M   'P 1'
#
loop_
_entity.id
_entity.type
_entity.pdbx_description
1 polymer ?
#
loop_
_entity_poly.entity_id
_entity_poly.type
_entity_poly.pdbx_seq_one_letter_code
_entity_poly.pdbx_strand_id
1 'polypeptide(L)'
;IIVAVLGLVVVNALKSSPWGTVTIALTIPIAMFMGLYMRFVRPDRVLETTAIGIVMLVLALYAGRWVAENPSLAPMFTLSGTTLAVCIMIYGFAASVLPVWLLLAPRDYLSAFVKIGVVVALAAGILVVMPPFQMPALTRFTDGTGPVFAGKVFPFAFITLACGSISGFHALVASGTTPKLIAVETDARMIGFGAMLMESFVAVMALIAACVLTPGVYFAINAPPSAIGTTFETAAVAIQNWGFAFSAADFATLTRNVGETSLLSRTGGAPSLAVGMAHIFSSVFGGTTAMALWYHFAIMFEALFILTTLDAGTRVGRFLLQDLVKHVWTPLGRTGWYPAVIFTSALFVALWGYFLYQGVVDPLGGINSLWPLFGIANQLLATVALCVGTSVIIKMGKARFAFTTLVPMVWLVSVTMTAGYQKIFSPQIRLGFLAHAKSIQQQVEAGVIPTGVRSLSDGHRLIINDWINAGIAGFFLAAVVAVLAFSAYDWMLLVTKRKPCNTTEVPFEPVLIPS
;
A
#
# COMPACT_ATOMS: atom_id res chain seq x y z
N ILE A 1 -1.99 10.84 -0.84
CA ILE A 1 -2.10 9.83 -1.93
C ILE A 1 -1.64 8.46 -1.46
N ILE A 2 -0.38 8.28 -1.06
CA ILE A 2 0.14 6.96 -0.60
C ILE A 2 -0.76 6.32 0.46
N VAL A 3 -1.02 7.04 1.56
CA VAL A 3 -1.90 6.58 2.65
C VAL A 3 -3.32 6.25 2.16
N ALA A 4 -3.85 7.04 1.22
CA ALA A 4 -5.18 6.84 0.66
C ALA A 4 -5.28 5.57 -0.20
N VAL A 5 -4.28 5.31 -1.05
CA VAL A 5 -4.24 4.11 -1.90
C VAL A 5 -4.09 2.86 -1.06
N LEU A 6 -3.25 2.89 -0.03
CA LEU A 6 -3.12 1.80 0.94
C LEU A 6 -4.45 1.56 1.68
N GLY A 7 -5.11 2.61 2.15
CA GLY A 7 -6.45 2.51 2.73
C GLY A 7 -7.46 1.88 1.77
N LEU A 8 -7.40 2.20 0.48
CA LEU A 8 -8.30 1.69 -0.55
C LEU A 8 -8.13 0.18 -0.77
N VAL A 9 -6.90 -0.34 -0.69
CA VAL A 9 -6.63 -1.78 -0.72
C VAL A 9 -7.29 -2.48 0.46
N VAL A 10 -7.20 -1.91 1.66
CA VAL A 10 -7.88 -2.45 2.86
C VAL A 10 -9.40 -2.41 2.69
N VAL A 11 -9.97 -1.31 2.19
CA VAL A 11 -11.41 -1.24 1.91
C VAL A 11 -11.83 -2.34 0.94
N ASN A 12 -11.10 -2.53 -0.16
CA ASN A 12 -11.46 -3.52 -1.17
C ASN A 12 -11.26 -4.97 -0.70
N ALA A 13 -10.33 -5.21 0.21
CA ALA A 13 -10.15 -6.52 0.85
C ALA A 13 -11.30 -6.85 1.82
N LEU A 14 -11.82 -5.85 2.54
CA LEU A 14 -12.81 -6.03 3.62
C LEU A 14 -14.27 -5.78 3.20
N LYS A 15 -14.51 -5.08 2.09
CA LYS A 15 -15.86 -4.76 1.62
C LYS A 15 -16.69 -6.03 1.47
N SER A 16 -17.86 -6.02 2.10
CA SER A 16 -18.78 -7.16 2.11
C SER A 16 -18.24 -8.44 2.75
N SER A 17 -17.14 -8.36 3.52
CA SER A 17 -16.56 -9.48 4.29
C SER A 17 -16.72 -9.21 5.80
N PRO A 18 -17.79 -9.72 6.45
CA PRO A 18 -18.00 -9.54 7.89
C PRO A 18 -16.92 -10.22 8.73
N TRP A 19 -16.44 -11.39 8.30
CA TRP A 19 -15.35 -12.11 8.99
C TRP A 19 -14.08 -11.25 9.02
N GLY A 20 -13.60 -10.80 7.86
CA GLY A 20 -12.40 -9.95 7.79
C GLY A 20 -12.55 -8.65 8.58
N THR A 21 -13.71 -8.00 8.49
CA THR A 21 -14.00 -6.75 9.20
C THR A 21 -13.90 -6.90 10.72
N VAL A 22 -14.54 -7.93 11.28
CA VAL A 22 -14.53 -8.19 12.73
C VAL A 22 -13.13 -8.55 13.21
N THR A 23 -12.46 -9.46 12.52
CA THR A 23 -11.12 -9.91 12.89
C THR A 23 -10.14 -8.75 12.90
N ILE A 24 -10.19 -7.86 11.90
CA ILE A 24 -9.35 -6.65 11.88
C ILE A 24 -9.75 -5.65 12.96
N ALA A 25 -11.04 -5.41 13.18
CA ALA A 25 -11.52 -4.49 14.21
C ALA A 25 -11.05 -4.90 15.61
N LEU A 26 -11.06 -6.20 15.93
CA LEU A 26 -10.61 -6.74 17.22
C LEU A 26 -9.11 -6.56 17.47
N THR A 27 -8.30 -6.32 16.43
CA THR A 27 -6.86 -6.07 16.62
C THR A 27 -6.57 -4.74 17.32
N ILE A 28 -7.49 -3.78 17.25
CA ILE A 28 -7.38 -2.47 17.91
C ILE A 28 -7.43 -2.62 19.44
N PRO A 29 -8.50 -3.19 20.05
CA PRO A 29 -8.53 -3.39 21.49
C PRO A 29 -7.45 -4.36 21.98
N ILE A 30 -7.06 -5.36 21.18
CA ILE A 30 -5.93 -6.25 21.50
C ILE A 30 -4.64 -5.43 21.65
N ALA A 31 -4.32 -4.56 20.70
CA ALA A 31 -3.14 -3.71 20.77
C ALA A 31 -3.19 -2.73 21.95
N MET A 32 -4.35 -2.13 22.22
CA MET A 32 -4.53 -1.25 23.39
C MET A 32 -4.34 -1.99 24.71
N PHE A 33 -4.87 -3.21 24.82
CA PHE A 33 -4.65 -4.08 25.98
C PHE A 33 -3.17 -4.39 26.14
N MET A 34 -2.48 -4.80 25.07
CA MET A 34 -1.04 -5.07 25.11
C MET A 34 -0.24 -3.84 25.56
N GLY A 35 -0.57 -2.64 25.05
CA GLY A 35 0.06 -1.39 25.45
C GLY A 35 -0.14 -1.05 26.93
N LEU A 36 -1.37 -1.19 27.44
CA LEU A 36 -1.68 -0.99 28.86
C LEU A 36 -1.01 -2.03 29.75
N TYR A 37 -0.97 -3.29 29.30
CA TYR A 37 -0.36 -4.40 30.03
C TYR A 37 1.14 -4.18 30.20
N MET A 38 1.85 -3.84 29.11
CA MET A 38 3.29 -3.54 29.14
C MET A 38 3.61 -2.25 29.90
N ARG A 39 2.66 -1.32 30.00
CA ARG A 39 2.88 -0.04 30.68
C ARG A 39 2.62 -0.11 32.19
N PHE A 40 1.56 -0.79 32.61
CA PHE A 40 1.05 -0.72 33.98
C PHE A 40 1.00 -2.06 34.72
N VAL A 41 0.83 -3.18 34.03
CA VAL A 41 0.59 -4.48 34.67
C VAL A 41 1.90 -5.24 34.87
N ARG A 42 2.65 -5.46 33.79
CA ARG A 42 3.97 -6.10 33.83
C ARG A 42 4.94 -5.41 32.86
N PRO A 43 5.63 -4.35 33.34
CA PRO A 43 6.70 -3.71 32.58
C PRO A 43 7.76 -4.71 32.12
N ASP A 44 8.31 -4.47 30.92
CA ASP A 44 9.42 -5.20 30.30
C ASP A 44 9.17 -6.69 29.97
N ARG A 45 7.98 -7.24 30.26
CA ARG A 45 7.59 -8.62 29.94
C ARG A 45 7.06 -8.77 28.51
N VAL A 46 7.87 -8.34 27.54
CA VAL A 46 7.47 -8.24 26.13
C VAL A 46 7.03 -9.60 25.54
N LEU A 47 7.78 -10.68 25.80
CA LEU A 47 7.47 -12.01 25.27
C LEU A 47 6.12 -12.54 25.79
N GLU A 48 5.79 -12.30 27.07
CA GLU A 48 4.52 -12.68 27.67
C GLU A 48 3.35 -11.97 26.98
N THR A 49 3.46 -10.64 26.82
CA THR A 49 2.44 -9.86 26.12
C THR A 49 2.29 -10.28 24.66
N THR A 50 3.40 -10.65 24.01
CA THR A 50 3.38 -11.19 22.63
C THR A 50 2.56 -12.45 22.54
N ALA A 51 2.81 -13.42 23.44
CA ALA A 51 2.13 -14.70 23.46
C ALA A 51 0.62 -14.51 23.68
N ILE A 52 0.23 -13.65 24.64
CA ILE A 52 -1.17 -13.31 24.87
C ILE A 52 -1.78 -12.65 23.62
N GLY A 53 -1.06 -11.71 23.00
CA GLY A 53 -1.49 -11.04 21.78
C GLY A 53 -1.76 -12.01 20.63
N ILE A 54 -0.85 -12.97 20.39
CA ILE A 54 -1.00 -14.00 19.36
C ILE A 54 -2.22 -14.88 19.65
N VAL A 55 -2.41 -15.33 20.89
CA VAL A 55 -3.58 -16.12 21.28
C VAL A 55 -4.87 -15.32 21.04
N MET A 56 -4.91 -14.04 21.45
CA MET A 56 -6.08 -13.19 21.22
C MET A 56 -6.35 -12.95 19.73
N LEU A 57 -5.32 -12.86 18.88
CA LEU A 57 -5.51 -12.76 17.43
C LEU A 57 -6.13 -14.03 16.83
N VAL A 58 -5.67 -15.21 17.27
CA VAL A 58 -6.28 -16.48 16.85
C VAL A 58 -7.74 -16.53 17.30
N LEU A 59 -8.03 -16.14 18.54
CA LEU A 59 -9.41 -16.02 19.04
C LEU A 59 -10.24 -15.01 18.23
N ALA A 60 -9.65 -13.88 17.81
CA ALA A 60 -10.31 -12.89 16.97
C ALA A 60 -10.64 -13.42 15.55
N LEU A 61 -9.83 -14.34 15.03
CA LEU A 61 -10.12 -15.03 13.77
C LEU A 61 -11.34 -15.96 13.91
N TYR A 62 -11.42 -16.74 14.99
CA TYR A 62 -12.58 -17.58 15.30
C TYR A 62 -13.83 -16.75 15.62
N ALA A 63 -13.68 -15.64 16.34
CA ALA A 63 -14.77 -14.71 16.61
C ALA A 63 -15.31 -14.09 15.31
N GLY A 64 -14.43 -13.73 14.37
CA GLY A 64 -14.83 -13.26 13.04
C GLY A 64 -15.67 -14.27 12.28
N ARG A 65 -15.27 -15.56 12.30
CA ARG A 65 -16.04 -16.66 11.75
C ARG A 65 -17.43 -16.76 12.37
N TRP A 66 -17.49 -16.79 13.70
CA TRP A 66 -18.74 -16.91 14.43
C TRP A 66 -19.71 -15.77 14.13
N VAL A 67 -19.21 -14.54 14.01
CA VAL A 67 -20.02 -13.38 13.61
C VAL A 67 -20.50 -13.51 12.17
N ALA A 68 -19.66 -13.96 11.26
CA ALA A 68 -20.01 -14.12 9.84
C ALA A 68 -21.04 -15.24 9.59
N GLU A 69 -21.02 -16.31 10.39
CA GLU A 69 -21.98 -17.41 10.32
C GLU A 69 -23.32 -17.07 11.00
N ASN A 70 -23.34 -16.07 11.89
CA ASN A 70 -24.54 -15.69 12.63
C ASN A 70 -25.47 -14.77 11.79
N PRO A 71 -26.71 -15.18 11.50
CA PRO A 71 -27.62 -14.42 10.63
C PRO A 71 -27.99 -13.01 11.13
N SER A 72 -27.93 -12.75 12.44
CA SER A 72 -28.26 -11.44 13.00
C SER A 72 -27.05 -10.50 13.08
N LEU A 73 -25.85 -11.06 13.29
CA LEU A 73 -24.62 -10.27 13.43
C LEU A 73 -23.94 -10.03 12.08
N ALA A 74 -23.97 -10.99 11.15
CA ALA A 74 -23.30 -10.85 9.86
C ALA A 74 -23.72 -9.60 9.08
N PRO A 75 -25.01 -9.22 8.97
CA PRO A 75 -25.42 -8.00 8.28
C PRO A 75 -24.86 -6.72 8.92
N MET A 76 -24.67 -6.70 10.25
CA MET A 76 -24.15 -5.55 10.99
C MET A 76 -22.69 -5.25 10.64
N PHE A 77 -21.91 -6.29 10.34
CA PHE A 77 -20.49 -6.18 9.98
C PHE A 77 -20.24 -6.32 8.47
N THR A 78 -21.28 -6.50 7.67
CA THR A 78 -21.20 -6.46 6.19
C THR A 78 -21.19 -5.01 5.74
N LEU A 79 -20.05 -4.35 5.93
CA LEU A 79 -19.92 -2.92 5.69
C LEU A 79 -19.76 -2.59 4.21
N SER A 80 -20.38 -1.48 3.80
CA SER A 80 -20.18 -0.91 2.48
C SER A 80 -18.77 -0.32 2.35
N GLY A 81 -18.28 -0.17 1.12
CA GLY A 81 -16.95 0.42 0.89
C GLY A 81 -16.83 1.85 1.45
N THR A 82 -17.89 2.66 1.35
CA THR A 82 -17.88 4.05 1.84
C THR A 82 -17.90 4.10 3.37
N THR A 83 -18.63 3.19 4.01
CA THR A 83 -18.61 3.03 5.48
C THR A 83 -17.21 2.63 5.95
N LEU A 84 -16.60 1.63 5.31
CA LEU A 84 -15.23 1.19 5.62
C LEU A 84 -14.21 2.32 5.42
N ALA A 85 -14.34 3.12 4.35
CA ALA A 85 -13.46 4.27 4.13
C ALA A 85 -13.51 5.26 5.31
N VAL A 86 -14.71 5.59 5.79
CA VAL A 86 -14.91 6.45 6.96
C VAL A 86 -14.34 5.81 8.22
N CYS A 87 -14.54 4.51 8.44
CA CYS A 87 -13.94 3.79 9.56
C CYS A 87 -12.41 3.86 9.54
N ILE A 88 -11.78 3.68 8.37
CA ILE A 88 -10.33 3.77 8.21
C ILE A 88 -9.83 5.20 8.44
N MET A 89 -10.60 6.22 8.04
CA MET A 89 -10.28 7.62 8.35
C MET A 89 -10.33 7.90 9.85
N ILE A 90 -11.41 7.48 10.53
CA ILE A 90 -11.55 7.62 11.99
C ILE A 90 -10.40 6.90 12.69
N TYR A 91 -10.10 5.69 12.24
CA TYR A 91 -9.00 4.89 12.74
C TYR A 91 -7.64 5.59 12.56
N GLY A 92 -7.32 6.08 11.36
CA GLY A 92 -6.07 6.79 11.08
C GLY A 92 -5.94 8.08 11.89
N PHE A 93 -7.05 8.79 12.13
CA PHE A 93 -7.08 9.94 13.04
C PHE A 93 -6.74 9.52 14.47
N ALA A 94 -7.43 8.51 15.01
CA ALA A 94 -7.17 8.00 16.35
C ALA A 94 -5.71 7.53 16.50
N ALA A 95 -5.19 6.78 15.53
CA ALA A 95 -3.81 6.30 15.53
C ALA A 95 -2.78 7.44 15.47
N SER A 96 -3.06 8.54 14.76
CA SER A 96 -2.17 9.70 14.69
C SER A 96 -2.12 10.51 15.99
N VAL A 97 -3.26 10.62 16.68
CA VAL A 97 -3.43 11.43 17.90
C VAL A 97 -3.02 10.68 19.17
N LEU A 98 -3.36 9.39 19.26
CA LEU A 98 -3.09 8.60 20.45
C LEU A 98 -1.58 8.40 20.69
N PRO A 99 -1.16 8.25 21.97
CA PRO A 99 0.24 8.01 22.30
C PRO A 99 0.79 6.75 21.61
N VAL A 100 2.06 6.83 21.19
CA VAL A 100 2.75 5.75 20.45
C VAL A 100 2.70 4.42 21.20
N TRP A 101 2.89 4.45 22.52
CA TRP A 101 2.92 3.26 23.37
C TRP A 101 1.55 2.58 23.54
N LEU A 102 0.44 3.30 23.33
CA LEU A 102 -0.90 2.78 23.60
C LEU A 102 -1.42 1.95 22.42
N LEU A 103 -1.22 2.41 21.18
CA LEU A 103 -1.77 1.75 20.01
C LEU A 103 -0.68 1.32 19.01
N LEU A 104 0.14 2.26 18.53
CA LEU A 104 1.05 1.98 17.40
C LEU A 104 2.13 0.96 17.76
N ALA A 105 2.89 1.19 18.83
CA ALA A 105 3.99 0.29 19.22
C ALA A 105 3.54 -1.15 19.51
N PRO A 106 2.53 -1.41 20.37
CA PRO A 106 2.10 -2.78 20.66
C PRO A 106 1.51 -3.47 19.42
N ARG A 107 0.84 -2.72 18.54
CA ARG A 107 0.29 -3.24 17.30
C ARG A 107 1.36 -3.59 16.28
N ASP A 108 2.30 -2.68 16.03
CA ASP A 108 3.41 -2.90 15.10
C ASP A 108 4.22 -4.13 15.54
N TYR A 109 4.43 -4.24 16.85
CA TYR A 109 5.13 -5.36 17.45
C TYR A 109 4.35 -6.68 17.27
N LEU A 110 3.06 -6.73 17.62
CA LEU A 110 2.20 -7.90 17.38
C LEU A 110 2.19 -8.31 15.91
N SER A 111 2.05 -7.32 15.02
CA SER A 111 2.02 -7.53 13.57
C SER A 111 3.35 -8.06 13.06
N ALA A 112 4.50 -7.60 13.57
CA ALA A 112 5.81 -8.07 13.16
C ALA A 112 6.01 -9.59 13.41
N PHE A 113 5.64 -10.11 14.58
CA PHE A 113 5.76 -11.55 14.88
C PHE A 113 4.84 -12.39 14.02
N VAL A 114 3.59 -11.95 13.84
CA VAL A 114 2.66 -12.63 12.93
C VAL A 114 3.25 -12.62 11.51
N LYS A 115 3.81 -11.50 11.06
CA LYS A 115 4.43 -11.41 9.73
C LYS A 115 5.57 -12.40 9.54
N ILE A 116 6.50 -12.46 10.49
CA ILE A 116 7.62 -13.42 10.44
C ILE A 116 7.09 -14.85 10.37
N GLY A 117 6.13 -15.20 11.24
CA GLY A 117 5.54 -16.53 11.27
C GLY A 117 4.86 -16.91 9.94
N VAL A 118 4.05 -16.01 9.37
CA VAL A 118 3.37 -16.24 8.08
C VAL A 118 4.35 -16.39 6.94
N VAL A 119 5.36 -15.53 6.87
CA VAL A 119 6.39 -15.58 5.82
C VAL A 119 7.17 -16.90 5.88
N VAL A 120 7.59 -17.32 7.08
CA VAL A 120 8.30 -18.59 7.24
C VAL A 120 7.39 -19.77 6.88
N ALA A 121 6.13 -19.75 7.32
CA ALA A 121 5.17 -20.79 6.98
C ALA A 121 4.90 -20.85 5.47
N LEU A 122 4.77 -19.71 4.80
CA LEU A 122 4.57 -19.63 3.36
C LEU A 122 5.79 -20.13 2.59
N ALA A 123 6.99 -19.74 3.01
CA ALA A 123 8.23 -20.22 2.42
C ALA A 123 8.34 -21.75 2.53
N ALA A 124 8.09 -22.31 3.72
CA ALA A 124 8.08 -23.75 3.93
C ALA A 124 7.00 -24.45 3.10
N GLY A 125 5.78 -23.89 3.05
CA GLY A 125 4.67 -24.41 2.25
C GLY A 125 5.01 -24.45 0.76
N ILE A 126 5.63 -23.40 0.21
CA ILE A 126 6.08 -23.37 -1.18
C ILE A 126 7.13 -24.45 -1.45
N LEU A 127 8.12 -24.61 -0.58
CA LEU A 127 9.18 -25.61 -0.76
C LEU A 127 8.68 -27.05 -0.66
N VAL A 128 7.68 -27.32 0.19
CA VAL A 128 7.10 -28.65 0.37
C VAL A 128 6.15 -29.00 -0.78
N VAL A 129 5.28 -28.06 -1.16
CA VAL A 129 4.24 -28.30 -2.18
C VAL A 129 4.84 -28.26 -3.59
N MET A 130 5.84 -27.41 -3.82
CA MET A 130 6.38 -27.09 -5.14
C MET A 130 5.28 -26.88 -6.18
N PRO A 131 4.38 -25.91 -5.96
CA PRO A 131 3.17 -25.80 -6.77
C PRO A 131 3.52 -25.42 -8.22
N PRO A 132 2.90 -26.07 -9.21
CA PRO A 132 3.18 -25.78 -10.61
C PRO A 132 2.71 -24.37 -10.98
N PHE A 133 3.55 -23.63 -11.69
CA PHE A 133 3.17 -22.32 -12.21
C PHE A 133 2.15 -22.48 -13.33
N GLN A 134 1.01 -21.81 -13.17
CA GLN A 134 -0.09 -21.80 -14.14
C GLN A 134 -0.01 -20.56 -15.05
N MET A 135 0.64 -19.49 -14.59
CA MET A 135 0.81 -18.26 -15.35
C MET A 135 2.00 -18.38 -16.32
N PRO A 136 1.86 -17.99 -17.60
CA PRO A 136 2.98 -17.98 -18.53
C PRO A 136 4.02 -16.91 -18.14
N ALA A 137 5.28 -17.13 -18.52
CA ALA A 137 6.37 -16.19 -18.22
C ALA A 137 6.12 -14.79 -18.80
N LEU A 138 5.49 -14.71 -19.98
CA LEU A 138 4.98 -13.49 -20.58
C LEU A 138 3.52 -13.69 -20.99
N THR A 139 2.66 -12.78 -20.57
CA THR A 139 1.26 -12.75 -21.01
C THR A 139 1.15 -11.95 -22.31
N ARG A 140 0.02 -12.09 -23.03
CA ARG A 140 -0.26 -11.27 -24.23
C ARG A 140 -0.36 -9.77 -23.96
N PHE A 141 -0.45 -9.36 -22.70
CA PHE A 141 -0.71 -7.98 -22.29
C PHE A 141 0.57 -7.14 -22.10
N THR A 142 1.74 -7.64 -22.54
CA THR A 142 3.00 -6.89 -22.50
C THR A 142 2.97 -5.63 -23.38
N ASP A 143 2.06 -5.59 -24.34
CA ASP A 143 1.82 -4.47 -25.26
C ASP A 143 1.08 -3.28 -24.62
N GLY A 144 0.58 -3.44 -23.39
CA GLY A 144 -0.13 -2.43 -22.62
C GLY A 144 -1.65 -2.44 -22.78
N THR A 145 -2.22 -3.48 -23.39
CA THR A 145 -3.66 -3.70 -23.51
C THR A 145 -4.28 -4.41 -22.30
N GLY A 146 -3.49 -4.63 -21.24
CA GLY A 146 -3.87 -5.39 -20.05
C GLY A 146 -5.14 -4.89 -19.36
N PRO A 147 -5.99 -5.80 -18.84
CA PRO A 147 -7.27 -5.44 -18.21
C PRO A 147 -7.10 -4.88 -16.78
N VAL A 148 -5.96 -5.16 -16.13
CA VAL A 148 -5.68 -4.71 -14.75
C VAL A 148 -4.99 -3.35 -14.73
N PHE A 149 -4.09 -3.10 -15.70
CA PHE A 149 -3.38 -1.83 -15.80
C PHE A 149 -3.08 -1.52 -17.27
N ALA A 150 -3.34 -0.27 -17.67
CA ALA A 150 -3.07 0.20 -19.02
C ALA A 150 -1.64 0.74 -19.14
N GLY A 151 -0.94 0.37 -20.22
CA GLY A 151 0.43 0.80 -20.50
C GLY A 151 1.41 -0.37 -20.60
N LYS A 152 2.44 -0.20 -21.44
CA LYS A 152 3.48 -1.22 -21.67
C LYS A 152 4.25 -1.54 -20.39
N VAL A 153 4.87 -2.72 -20.32
CA VAL A 153 5.68 -3.13 -19.15
C VAL A 153 6.69 -2.05 -18.77
N PHE A 154 7.40 -1.47 -19.74
CA PHE A 154 8.28 -0.33 -19.53
C PHE A 154 7.65 0.96 -20.08
N PRO A 155 7.62 2.07 -19.32
CA PRO A 155 8.18 2.26 -17.97
C PRO A 155 7.22 1.90 -16.81
N PHE A 156 6.00 1.43 -17.10
CA PHE A 156 4.94 1.37 -16.09
C PHE A 156 5.19 0.40 -14.93
N ALA A 157 5.97 -0.66 -15.12
CA ALA A 157 6.36 -1.58 -14.07
C ALA A 157 6.95 -0.86 -12.84
N PHE A 158 7.69 0.24 -13.04
CA PHE A 158 8.28 1.03 -11.95
C PHE A 158 7.26 1.84 -11.15
N ILE A 159 6.08 2.13 -11.71
CA ILE A 159 5.02 2.85 -11.01
C ILE A 159 3.83 1.94 -10.65
N THR A 160 3.78 0.70 -11.14
CA THR A 160 2.76 -0.28 -10.75
C THR A 160 3.22 -1.16 -9.60
N LEU A 161 4.49 -1.56 -9.60
CA LEU A 161 5.11 -2.33 -8.53
C LEU A 161 5.49 -1.38 -7.39
N ALA A 162 4.58 -1.26 -6.42
CA ALA A 162 4.62 -0.38 -5.24
C ALA A 162 6.03 -0.18 -4.64
N CYS A 163 6.38 -0.95 -3.61
CA CYS A 163 7.69 -0.89 -2.97
C CYS A 163 8.72 -1.83 -3.62
N GLY A 164 8.28 -2.71 -4.53
CA GLY A 164 9.11 -3.77 -5.12
C GLY A 164 10.12 -3.33 -6.18
N SER A 165 10.08 -2.06 -6.64
CA SER A 165 11.09 -1.50 -7.55
C SER A 165 12.08 -0.60 -6.80
N ILE A 166 11.58 0.46 -6.16
CA ILE A 166 12.25 1.24 -5.12
C ILE A 166 11.15 1.98 -4.34
N SER A 167 11.36 2.22 -3.03
CA SER A 167 10.31 2.80 -2.17
C SER A 167 10.75 4.09 -1.50
N GLY A 168 10.20 5.21 -1.99
CA GLY A 168 10.39 6.51 -1.35
C GLY A 168 9.67 6.59 -0.01
N PHE A 169 8.54 5.91 0.11
CA PHE A 169 7.79 5.84 1.36
C PHE A 169 8.60 5.16 2.47
N HIS A 170 9.37 4.11 2.17
CA HIS A 170 10.27 3.50 3.17
C HIS A 170 11.33 4.46 3.65
N ALA A 171 11.96 5.24 2.76
CA ALA A 171 12.92 6.26 3.19
C ALA A 171 12.28 7.31 4.11
N LEU A 172 11.05 7.74 3.81
CA LEU A 172 10.31 8.71 4.60
C LEU A 172 9.90 8.15 5.97
N VAL A 173 9.38 6.92 6.04
CA VAL A 173 9.00 6.29 7.31
C VAL A 173 10.23 5.97 8.15
N ALA A 174 11.28 5.40 7.54
CA ALA A 174 12.52 5.06 8.22
C ALA A 174 13.16 6.29 8.86
N SER A 175 13.17 7.45 8.18
CA SER A 175 13.70 8.69 8.76
C SER A 175 12.94 9.17 10.01
N GLY A 176 11.66 8.80 10.16
CA GLY A 176 10.83 9.16 11.31
C GLY A 176 11.05 8.29 12.55
N THR A 177 11.45 7.02 12.37
CA THR A 177 11.50 6.00 13.42
C THR A 177 12.90 5.43 13.65
N THR A 178 13.60 4.99 12.60
CA THR A 178 14.84 4.20 12.72
C THR A 178 15.96 4.98 13.42
N PRO A 179 16.30 6.24 13.05
CA PRO A 179 17.34 7.01 13.74
C PRO A 179 17.08 7.26 15.22
N LYS A 180 15.83 7.12 15.69
CA LYS A 180 15.44 7.32 17.10
C LYS A 180 15.47 6.03 17.92
N LEU A 181 15.66 4.89 17.25
CA LEU A 181 15.57 3.55 17.85
C LEU A 181 16.86 2.74 17.73
N ILE A 182 17.73 3.06 16.76
CA ILE A 182 19.05 2.41 16.65
C ILE A 182 19.97 2.82 17.80
N ALA A 183 20.76 1.87 18.30
CA ALA A 183 21.74 2.13 19.35
C ALA A 183 23.05 2.67 18.78
N VAL A 184 23.50 2.13 17.65
CA VAL A 184 24.72 2.53 16.94
C VAL A 184 24.49 2.64 15.44
N GLU A 185 25.30 3.46 14.76
CA GLU A 185 25.19 3.69 13.30
C GLU A 185 25.33 2.39 12.49
N THR A 186 26.16 1.45 12.95
CA THR A 186 26.37 0.15 12.28
C THR A 186 25.10 -0.70 12.18
N ASP A 187 24.13 -0.50 13.08
CA ASP A 187 22.84 -1.20 13.05
C ASP A 187 22.01 -0.79 11.83
N ALA A 188 22.21 0.43 11.32
CA ALA A 188 21.49 0.94 10.17
C ALA A 188 21.70 0.06 8.92
N ARG A 189 22.86 -0.59 8.79
CA ARG A 189 23.12 -1.51 7.67
C ARG A 189 22.22 -2.74 7.75
N MET A 190 22.16 -3.40 8.91
CA MET A 190 21.31 -4.59 9.07
C MET A 190 19.84 -4.20 8.91
N ILE A 191 19.40 -3.17 9.63
CA ILE A 191 18.00 -2.76 9.65
C ILE A 191 17.55 -2.30 8.26
N GLY A 192 18.32 -1.46 7.58
CA GLY A 192 17.98 -0.97 6.25
C GLY A 192 18.09 -2.05 5.17
N PHE A 193 19.29 -2.59 4.97
CA PHE A 193 19.54 -3.56 3.88
C PHE A 193 18.85 -4.91 4.14
N GLY A 194 18.90 -5.41 5.37
CA GLY A 194 18.24 -6.65 5.76
C GLY A 194 16.72 -6.59 5.63
N ALA A 195 16.09 -5.45 5.99
CA ALA A 195 14.65 -5.28 5.76
C ALA A 195 14.29 -5.30 4.26
N MET A 196 15.11 -4.67 3.39
CA MET A 196 14.87 -4.70 1.94
C MET A 196 15.07 -6.08 1.32
N LEU A 197 16.05 -6.86 1.81
CA LEU A 197 16.20 -8.27 1.42
C LEU A 197 14.98 -9.10 1.84
N MET A 198 14.50 -8.88 3.07
CA MET A 198 13.32 -9.57 3.59
C MET A 198 12.07 -9.21 2.78
N GLU A 199 11.89 -7.94 2.42
CA GLU A 199 10.79 -7.49 1.56
C GLU A 199 10.88 -8.09 0.15
N SER A 200 12.09 -8.17 -0.42
CA SER A 200 12.32 -8.81 -1.71
C SER A 200 11.96 -10.31 -1.67
N PHE A 201 12.29 -10.98 -0.57
CA PHE A 201 11.90 -12.38 -0.35
C PHE A 201 10.38 -12.55 -0.29
N VAL A 202 9.67 -11.66 0.43
CA VAL A 202 8.19 -11.65 0.46
C VAL A 202 7.61 -11.39 -0.93
N ALA A 203 8.18 -10.49 -1.72
CA ALA A 203 7.73 -10.20 -3.07
C ALA A 203 7.83 -11.42 -3.99
N VAL A 204 8.90 -12.23 -3.87
CA VAL A 204 9.03 -13.49 -4.63
C VAL A 204 7.95 -14.48 -4.22
N MET A 205 7.67 -14.65 -2.92
CA MET A 205 6.60 -15.54 -2.47
C MET A 205 5.22 -15.08 -2.92
N ALA A 206 4.96 -13.78 -2.91
CA ALA A 206 3.71 -13.21 -3.41
C ALA A 206 3.53 -13.45 -4.91
N LEU A 207 4.61 -13.34 -5.69
CA LEU A 207 4.62 -13.69 -7.10
C LEU A 207 4.31 -15.19 -7.30
N ILE A 208 4.95 -16.07 -6.54
CA ILE A 208 4.67 -17.51 -6.57
C ILE A 208 3.18 -17.75 -6.27
N ALA A 209 2.66 -17.22 -5.17
CA ALA A 209 1.26 -17.40 -4.77
C ALA A 209 0.28 -16.92 -5.86
N ALA A 210 0.58 -15.81 -6.54
CA ALA A 210 -0.21 -15.32 -7.67
C ALA A 210 -0.10 -16.23 -8.91
N CYS A 211 1.09 -16.75 -9.21
CA CYS A 211 1.34 -17.61 -10.37
C CYS A 211 0.88 -19.06 -10.22
N VAL A 212 0.52 -19.50 -9.00
CA VAL A 212 -0.16 -20.77 -8.75
C VAL A 212 -1.63 -20.72 -9.17
N LEU A 213 -2.24 -19.54 -9.18
CA LEU A 213 -3.61 -19.36 -9.67
C LEU A 213 -3.63 -19.49 -11.20
N THR A 214 -4.68 -20.12 -11.73
CA THR A 214 -4.89 -20.11 -13.18
C THR A 214 -5.09 -18.66 -13.67
N PRO A 215 -4.64 -18.32 -14.90
CA PRO A 215 -4.80 -16.96 -15.41
C PRO A 215 -6.25 -16.47 -15.34
N GLY A 216 -7.23 -17.34 -15.61
CA GLY A 216 -8.64 -16.99 -15.52
C GLY A 216 -9.07 -16.60 -14.10
N VAL A 217 -8.68 -17.38 -13.08
CA VAL A 217 -8.97 -17.04 -11.67
C VAL A 217 -8.28 -15.74 -11.28
N TYR A 218 -7.01 -15.56 -11.66
CA TYR A 218 -6.26 -14.33 -11.37
C TYR A 218 -6.95 -13.09 -11.97
N PHE A 219 -7.37 -13.14 -13.23
CA PHE A 219 -8.05 -12.02 -13.87
C PHE A 219 -9.47 -11.79 -13.36
N ALA A 220 -10.21 -12.83 -12.98
CA ALA A 220 -11.52 -12.68 -12.36
C ALA A 220 -11.45 -11.91 -11.03
N ILE A 221 -10.38 -12.11 -10.25
CA ILE A 221 -10.16 -11.40 -8.98
C ILE A 221 -9.68 -9.96 -9.23
N ASN A 222 -8.75 -9.74 -10.18
CA ASN A 222 -8.04 -8.47 -10.31
C ASN A 222 -8.54 -7.52 -11.40
N ALA A 223 -9.39 -7.98 -12.34
CA ALA A 223 -9.92 -7.11 -13.37
C ALA A 223 -11.13 -6.32 -12.85
N PRO A 224 -11.31 -5.05 -13.28
CA PRO A 224 -12.41 -4.22 -12.83
C PRO A 224 -13.76 -4.70 -13.41
N PRO A 225 -14.90 -4.38 -12.76
CA PRO A 225 -16.22 -4.78 -13.25
C PRO A 225 -16.54 -4.23 -14.64
N SER A 226 -15.93 -3.11 -15.03
CA SER A 226 -16.05 -2.54 -16.38
C SER A 226 -15.41 -3.42 -17.47
N ALA A 227 -14.48 -4.31 -17.10
CA ALA A 227 -13.79 -5.22 -18.02
C ALA A 227 -14.41 -6.63 -18.05
N ILE A 228 -14.89 -7.13 -16.92
CA ILE A 228 -15.40 -8.51 -16.79
C ILE A 228 -16.90 -8.61 -16.47
N GLY A 229 -17.60 -7.51 -16.20
CA GLY A 229 -18.97 -7.54 -15.71
C GLY A 229 -19.07 -7.79 -14.20
N THR A 230 -20.29 -8.03 -13.72
CA THR A 230 -20.60 -8.18 -12.29
C THR A 230 -21.07 -9.57 -11.90
N THR A 231 -21.22 -10.49 -12.86
CA THR A 231 -21.67 -11.87 -12.62
C THR A 231 -20.59 -12.87 -13.04
N PHE A 232 -20.66 -14.09 -12.51
CA PHE A 232 -19.67 -15.13 -12.86
C PHE A 232 -19.72 -15.50 -14.34
N GLU A 233 -20.91 -15.46 -14.95
CA GLU A 233 -21.14 -15.78 -16.36
C GLU A 233 -20.56 -14.70 -17.28
N THR A 234 -20.82 -13.42 -16.97
CA THR A 234 -20.26 -12.30 -17.73
C THR A 234 -18.74 -12.27 -17.64
N ALA A 235 -18.20 -12.56 -16.45
CA ALA A 235 -16.76 -12.69 -16.25
C ALA A 235 -16.16 -13.85 -17.04
N ALA A 236 -16.85 -14.99 -17.10
CA ALA A 236 -16.40 -16.12 -17.88
C ALA A 236 -16.30 -15.82 -19.37
N VAL A 237 -17.32 -15.18 -19.94
CA VAL A 237 -17.30 -14.77 -21.36
C VAL A 237 -16.14 -13.79 -21.62
N ALA A 238 -15.96 -12.78 -20.78
CA ALA A 238 -14.90 -11.78 -20.95
C ALA A 238 -13.49 -12.39 -20.90
N ILE A 239 -13.24 -13.26 -19.91
CA ILE A 239 -11.93 -13.89 -19.70
C ILE A 239 -11.62 -14.94 -20.78
N GLN A 240 -12.62 -15.70 -21.22
CA GLN A 240 -12.48 -16.62 -22.35
C GLN A 240 -12.17 -15.89 -23.66
N ASN A 241 -12.76 -14.70 -23.88
CA ASN A 241 -12.42 -13.85 -25.02
C ASN A 241 -10.97 -13.34 -24.97
N TRP A 242 -10.36 -13.27 -23.78
CA TRP A 242 -8.93 -13.02 -23.62
C TRP A 242 -8.07 -14.27 -23.83
N GLY A 243 -8.68 -15.40 -24.20
CA GLY A 243 -8.02 -16.67 -24.46
C GLY A 243 -7.51 -17.39 -23.22
N PHE A 244 -8.14 -17.17 -22.06
CA PHE A 244 -7.86 -17.93 -20.84
C PHE A 244 -9.04 -18.84 -20.51
N ALA A 245 -8.75 -20.09 -20.17
CA ALA A 245 -9.75 -21.01 -19.68
C ALA A 245 -10.31 -20.51 -18.35
N PHE A 246 -11.64 -20.42 -18.25
CA PHE A 246 -12.32 -20.01 -17.03
C PHE A 246 -13.75 -20.57 -17.01
N SER A 247 -14.15 -21.12 -15.86
CA SER A 247 -15.47 -21.71 -15.63
C SER A 247 -16.17 -20.98 -14.48
N ALA A 248 -17.37 -20.48 -14.74
CA ALA A 248 -18.18 -19.81 -13.73
C ALA A 248 -18.52 -20.76 -12.55
N ALA A 249 -18.77 -22.04 -12.84
CA ALA A 249 -19.10 -23.05 -11.83
C ALA A 249 -17.90 -23.38 -10.91
N ASP A 250 -16.71 -23.51 -11.48
CA ASP A 250 -15.49 -23.77 -10.72
C ASP A 250 -15.13 -22.57 -9.85
N PHE A 251 -15.28 -21.35 -10.39
CA PHE A 251 -15.06 -20.11 -9.66
C PHE A 251 -16.08 -19.90 -8.52
N ALA A 252 -17.34 -20.27 -8.73
CA ALA A 252 -18.36 -20.27 -7.68
C ALA A 252 -18.02 -21.27 -6.56
N THR A 253 -17.47 -22.42 -6.91
CA THR A 253 -17.01 -23.42 -5.93
C THR A 253 -15.79 -22.92 -5.14
N LEU A 254 -14.81 -22.33 -5.82
CA LEU A 254 -13.68 -21.67 -5.17
C LEU A 254 -14.13 -20.59 -4.18
N THR A 255 -15.06 -19.74 -4.61
CA THR A 255 -15.65 -18.66 -3.80
C THR A 255 -16.32 -19.19 -2.53
N ARG A 256 -17.08 -20.29 -2.63
CA ARG A 256 -17.67 -20.96 -1.47
C ARG A 256 -16.62 -21.59 -0.55
N ASN A 257 -15.59 -22.21 -1.10
CA ASN A 257 -14.54 -22.87 -0.31
C ASN A 257 -13.70 -21.88 0.52
N VAL A 258 -13.51 -20.66 0.04
CA VAL A 258 -12.86 -19.59 0.82
C VAL A 258 -13.79 -18.91 1.82
N GLY A 259 -15.09 -19.21 1.79
CA GLY A 259 -16.09 -18.64 2.71
C GLY A 259 -16.55 -17.24 2.34
N GLU A 260 -16.50 -16.86 1.06
CA GLU A 260 -16.93 -15.54 0.58
C GLU A 260 -18.15 -15.63 -0.32
N THR A 261 -18.88 -14.52 -0.47
CA THR A 261 -20.05 -14.44 -1.37
C THR A 261 -19.65 -14.19 -2.83
N SER A 262 -18.56 -13.44 -3.04
CA SER A 262 -17.99 -13.18 -4.35
C SER A 262 -16.52 -12.80 -4.22
N LEU A 263 -15.69 -13.38 -5.11
CA LEU A 263 -14.29 -13.01 -5.31
C LEU A 263 -14.07 -12.10 -6.53
N LEU A 264 -15.12 -11.78 -7.30
CA LEU A 264 -14.99 -10.95 -8.50
C LEU A 264 -14.51 -9.55 -8.17
N SER A 265 -13.54 -9.05 -8.95
CA SER A 265 -13.06 -7.68 -8.88
C SER A 265 -12.65 -7.20 -7.48
N ARG A 266 -12.24 -8.11 -6.60
CA ARG A 266 -11.57 -7.78 -5.33
C ARG A 266 -10.11 -7.39 -5.61
N THR A 267 -9.97 -6.23 -6.26
CA THR A 267 -8.69 -5.69 -6.71
C THR A 267 -7.81 -5.23 -5.55
N GLY A 268 -6.48 -5.20 -5.77
CA GLY A 268 -5.50 -4.76 -4.76
C GLY A 268 -4.44 -5.81 -4.39
N GLY A 269 -4.39 -6.94 -5.09
CA GLY A 269 -3.36 -7.99 -4.91
C GLY A 269 -3.56 -8.88 -3.67
N ALA A 270 -4.00 -8.29 -2.54
CA ALA A 270 -4.25 -8.98 -1.28
C ALA A 270 -5.17 -10.21 -1.43
N PRO A 271 -6.30 -10.15 -2.16
CA PRO A 271 -7.18 -11.31 -2.30
C PRO A 271 -6.56 -12.42 -3.15
N SER A 272 -5.76 -12.08 -4.16
CA SER A 272 -5.04 -13.09 -4.97
C SER A 272 -3.95 -13.78 -4.17
N LEU A 273 -3.20 -13.01 -3.38
CA LEU A 273 -2.24 -13.56 -2.42
C LEU A 273 -2.94 -14.50 -1.45
N ALA A 274 -4.07 -14.08 -0.87
CA ALA A 274 -4.83 -14.88 0.08
C ALA A 274 -5.36 -16.20 -0.53
N VAL A 275 -5.91 -16.16 -1.75
CA VAL A 275 -6.37 -17.36 -2.46
C VAL A 275 -5.18 -18.28 -2.80
N GLY A 276 -4.06 -17.73 -3.28
CA GLY A 276 -2.86 -18.50 -3.58
C GLY A 276 -2.25 -19.15 -2.34
N MET A 277 -2.14 -18.41 -1.24
CA MET A 277 -1.71 -18.93 0.05
C MET A 277 -2.66 -20.00 0.59
N ALA A 278 -3.97 -19.79 0.49
CA ALA A 278 -4.96 -20.78 0.93
C ALA A 278 -4.87 -22.07 0.09
N HIS A 279 -4.60 -21.98 -1.21
CA HIS A 279 -4.34 -23.14 -2.05
C HIS A 279 -3.09 -23.90 -1.63
N ILE A 280 -1.98 -23.19 -1.38
CA ILE A 280 -0.72 -23.80 -0.91
C ILE A 280 -0.93 -24.44 0.47
N PHE A 281 -1.50 -23.73 1.44
CA PHE A 281 -1.67 -24.22 2.80
C PHE A 281 -2.72 -25.31 2.93
N SER A 282 -3.82 -25.28 2.20
CA SER A 282 -4.81 -26.37 2.24
C SER A 282 -4.24 -27.70 1.74
N SER A 283 -3.26 -27.67 0.83
CA SER A 283 -2.57 -28.87 0.36
C SER A 283 -1.61 -29.49 1.39
N VAL A 284 -1.14 -28.72 2.37
CA VAL A 284 -0.21 -29.17 3.42
C VAL A 284 -0.91 -29.36 4.77
N PHE A 285 -1.84 -28.46 5.10
CA PHE A 285 -2.46 -28.31 6.42
C PHE A 285 -3.99 -28.23 6.30
N GLY A 286 -4.67 -29.35 6.59
CA GLY A 286 -6.09 -29.35 6.93
C GLY A 286 -7.10 -29.42 5.78
N GLY A 287 -6.66 -29.64 4.53
CA GLY A 287 -7.55 -29.89 3.39
C GLY A 287 -8.46 -28.72 3.03
N THR A 288 -9.49 -28.98 2.20
CA THR A 288 -10.43 -27.96 1.70
C THR A 288 -11.23 -27.28 2.82
N THR A 289 -11.48 -27.98 3.93
CA THR A 289 -12.21 -27.46 5.10
C THR A 289 -11.47 -26.32 5.80
N ALA A 290 -10.14 -26.26 5.69
CA ALA A 290 -9.31 -25.20 6.27
C ALA A 290 -9.09 -24.01 5.31
N MET A 291 -9.54 -24.10 4.05
CA MET A 291 -9.27 -23.08 3.03
C MET A 291 -9.84 -21.70 3.40
N ALA A 292 -11.07 -21.65 3.94
CA ALA A 292 -11.67 -20.42 4.43
C ALA A 292 -10.87 -19.80 5.59
N LEU A 293 -10.37 -20.63 6.52
CA LEU A 293 -9.55 -20.17 7.63
C LEU A 293 -8.23 -19.56 7.12
N TRP A 294 -7.55 -20.26 6.21
CA TRP A 294 -6.28 -19.79 5.63
C TRP A 294 -6.45 -18.52 4.79
N TYR A 295 -7.54 -18.41 4.02
CA TYR A 295 -7.86 -17.21 3.25
C TYR A 295 -8.11 -16.00 4.16
N HIS A 296 -8.97 -16.13 5.18
CA HIS A 296 -9.25 -15.03 6.11
C HIS A 296 -8.04 -14.68 6.98
N PHE A 297 -7.23 -15.67 7.33
CA PHE A 297 -5.95 -15.45 8.00
C PHE A 297 -4.97 -14.65 7.11
N ALA A 298 -4.86 -14.98 5.83
CA ALA A 298 -4.01 -14.25 4.88
C ALA A 298 -4.52 -12.81 4.64
N ILE A 299 -5.83 -12.61 4.50
CA ILE A 299 -6.42 -11.26 4.44
C ILE A 299 -6.15 -10.48 5.72
N MET A 300 -6.31 -11.11 6.88
CA MET A 300 -6.04 -10.45 8.17
C MET A 300 -4.57 -10.02 8.24
N PHE A 301 -3.64 -10.91 7.92
CA PHE A 301 -2.20 -10.63 7.90
C PHE A 301 -1.88 -9.45 6.97
N GLU A 302 -2.41 -9.45 5.75
CA GLU A 302 -2.15 -8.43 4.74
C GLU A 302 -2.78 -7.08 5.14
N ALA A 303 -4.02 -7.08 5.63
CA ALA A 303 -4.67 -5.87 6.11
C ALA A 303 -3.96 -5.30 7.37
N LEU A 304 -3.47 -6.15 8.28
CA LEU A 304 -2.63 -5.71 9.38
C LEU A 304 -1.34 -5.07 8.89
N PHE A 305 -0.69 -5.68 7.88
CA PHE A 305 0.49 -5.10 7.23
C PHE A 305 0.19 -3.69 6.70
N ILE A 306 -0.86 -3.52 5.91
CA ILE A 306 -1.21 -2.23 5.33
C ILE A 306 -1.61 -1.20 6.39
N LEU A 307 -2.35 -1.62 7.42
CA LEU A 307 -2.79 -0.71 8.47
C LEU A 307 -1.61 -0.22 9.34
N THR A 308 -0.54 -1.02 9.54
CA THR A 308 0.68 -0.50 10.20
C THR A 308 1.31 0.62 9.37
N THR A 309 1.31 0.48 8.04
CA THR A 309 1.76 1.51 7.11
C THR A 309 0.87 2.76 7.15
N LEU A 310 -0.45 2.59 7.31
CA LEU A 310 -1.41 3.67 7.45
C LEU A 310 -1.19 4.47 8.75
N ASP A 311 -0.90 3.79 9.86
CA ASP A 311 -0.63 4.42 11.16
C ASP A 311 0.65 5.26 11.11
N ALA A 312 1.76 4.63 10.69
CA ALA A 312 3.04 5.29 10.58
C ALA A 312 2.97 6.44 9.56
N GLY A 313 2.32 6.21 8.41
CA GLY A 313 2.15 7.20 7.35
C GLY A 313 1.32 8.40 7.77
N THR A 314 0.21 8.20 8.48
CA THR A 314 -0.63 9.30 8.98
C THR A 314 0.12 10.13 10.00
N ARG A 315 0.87 9.47 10.88
CA ARG A 315 1.67 10.16 11.91
C ARG A 315 2.85 10.95 11.32
N VAL A 316 3.61 10.35 10.40
CA VAL A 316 4.72 11.08 9.73
C VAL A 316 4.15 12.22 8.87
N GLY A 317 3.03 11.98 8.17
CA GLY A 317 2.33 13.00 7.42
C GLY A 317 1.88 14.19 8.28
N ARG A 318 1.40 13.92 9.49
CA ARG A 318 1.15 14.97 10.49
C ARG A 318 2.41 15.75 10.84
N PHE A 319 3.54 15.08 11.11
CA PHE A 319 4.78 15.79 11.44
C PHE A 319 5.24 16.70 10.30
N LEU A 320 5.14 16.23 9.05
CA LEU A 320 5.43 17.04 7.86
C LEU A 320 4.48 18.22 7.72
N LEU A 321 3.18 18.02 8.01
CA LEU A 321 2.21 19.09 7.98
C LEU A 321 2.48 20.11 9.09
N GLN A 322 2.80 19.68 10.31
CA GLN A 322 3.22 20.56 11.40
C GLN A 322 4.47 21.36 11.04
N ASP A 323 5.44 20.72 10.37
CA ASP A 323 6.66 21.38 9.91
C ASP A 323 6.40 22.43 8.83
N LEU A 324 5.41 22.19 7.96
CA LEU A 324 4.98 23.17 6.96
C LEU A 324 4.24 24.34 7.62
N VAL A 325 3.18 24.06 8.40
CA VAL A 325 2.30 25.10 8.96
C VAL A 325 2.97 25.94 10.05
N LYS A 326 4.07 25.49 10.65
CA LYS A 326 4.84 26.30 11.61
C LYS A 326 5.31 27.63 11.02
N HIS A 327 5.50 27.70 9.70
CA HIS A 327 5.89 28.92 8.99
C HIS A 327 4.74 29.93 8.88
N VAL A 328 3.49 29.48 9.02
CA VAL A 328 2.29 30.34 9.04
C VAL A 328 1.92 30.69 10.47
N TRP A 329 1.91 29.70 11.38
CA TRP A 329 1.61 29.90 12.79
C TRP A 329 2.48 28.98 13.67
N THR A 330 3.44 29.58 14.38
CA THR A 330 4.48 28.89 15.13
C THR A 330 3.98 27.88 16.20
N PRO A 331 2.86 28.09 16.93
CA PRO A 331 2.36 27.11 17.89
C PRO A 331 1.94 25.78 17.24
N LEU A 332 1.50 25.76 15.98
CA LEU A 332 1.10 24.52 15.30
C LEU A 332 2.29 23.58 15.03
N GLY A 333 3.51 24.09 15.02
CA GLY A 333 4.74 23.30 14.92
C GLY A 333 5.08 22.51 16.18
N ARG A 334 4.39 22.74 17.31
CA ARG A 334 4.68 22.06 18.58
C ARG A 334 4.13 20.61 18.56
N THR A 335 5.03 19.64 18.49
CA THR A 335 4.70 18.21 18.37
C THR A 335 4.04 17.59 19.60
N GLY A 336 4.20 18.19 20.79
CA GLY A 336 3.59 17.76 22.05
C GLY A 336 2.30 18.50 22.44
N TRP A 337 1.87 19.51 21.68
CA TRP A 337 0.69 20.31 22.02
C TRP A 337 -0.56 19.69 21.40
N TYR A 338 -1.42 19.09 22.24
CA TYR A 338 -2.59 18.30 21.79
C TYR A 338 -3.53 19.03 20.81
N PRO A 339 -3.87 20.33 20.98
CA PRO A 339 -4.65 21.05 19.99
C PRO A 339 -4.01 21.07 18.59
N ALA A 340 -2.69 21.30 18.51
CA ALA A 340 -1.99 21.22 17.24
C ALA A 340 -1.97 19.79 16.68
N VAL A 341 -1.77 18.79 17.54
CA VAL A 341 -1.79 17.36 17.14
C VAL A 341 -3.15 16.97 16.59
N ILE A 342 -4.25 17.34 17.25
CA ILE A 342 -5.62 17.07 16.84
C ILE A 342 -5.93 17.78 15.52
N PHE A 343 -5.65 19.08 15.44
CA PHE A 343 -5.94 19.87 14.25
C PHE A 343 -5.17 19.36 13.02
N THR A 344 -3.85 19.17 13.15
CA THR A 344 -3.03 18.69 12.03
C THR A 344 -3.31 17.24 11.67
N SER A 345 -3.65 16.37 12.64
CA SER A 345 -4.16 15.03 12.34
C SER A 345 -5.47 15.08 11.56
N ALA A 346 -6.44 15.87 12.00
CA ALA A 346 -7.73 16.00 11.35
C ALA A 346 -7.59 16.54 9.93
N LEU A 347 -6.77 17.57 9.74
CA LEU A 347 -6.49 18.15 8.43
C LEU A 347 -5.79 17.13 7.52
N PHE A 348 -4.75 16.45 7.99
CA PHE A 348 -4.04 15.46 7.19
C PHE A 348 -4.95 14.28 6.81
N VAL A 349 -5.76 13.79 7.76
CA VAL A 349 -6.76 12.73 7.53
C VAL A 349 -7.86 13.16 6.59
N ALA A 350 -8.33 14.40 6.65
CA ALA A 350 -9.28 14.92 5.68
C ALA A 350 -8.67 14.94 4.27
N LEU A 351 -7.40 15.36 4.13
CA LEU A 351 -6.72 15.40 2.84
C LEU A 351 -6.55 14.02 2.21
N TRP A 352 -5.97 13.04 2.92
CA TRP A 352 -5.82 11.70 2.35
C TRP A 352 -7.14 10.92 2.32
N GLY A 353 -8.03 11.15 3.29
CA GLY A 353 -9.36 10.56 3.38
C GLY A 353 -10.27 10.98 2.23
N TYR A 354 -10.15 12.22 1.74
CA TYR A 354 -10.81 12.66 0.50
C TYR A 354 -10.43 11.74 -0.67
N PHE A 355 -9.14 11.50 -0.90
CA PHE A 355 -8.70 10.59 -1.97
C PHE A 355 -9.17 9.15 -1.74
N LEU A 356 -9.17 8.66 -0.50
CA LEU A 356 -9.69 7.33 -0.18
C LEU A 356 -11.18 7.24 -0.55
N TYR A 357 -11.98 8.20 -0.09
CA TYR A 357 -13.42 8.22 -0.34
C TYR A 357 -13.75 8.35 -1.83
N GLN A 358 -13.05 9.23 -2.55
CA GLN A 358 -13.17 9.32 -4.01
C GLN A 358 -12.80 8.00 -4.68
N GLY A 359 -11.73 7.34 -4.24
CA GLY A 359 -11.31 6.04 -4.77
C GLY A 359 -12.36 4.92 -4.59
N VAL A 360 -13.20 5.02 -3.57
CA VAL A 360 -14.29 4.07 -3.29
C VAL A 360 -15.56 4.37 -4.09
N VAL A 361 -15.88 5.64 -4.30
CA VAL A 361 -17.10 6.07 -5.01
C VAL A 361 -16.90 6.12 -6.53
N ASP A 362 -15.65 6.18 -7.00
CA ASP A 362 -15.32 6.18 -8.42
C ASP A 362 -15.89 4.93 -9.14
N PRO A 363 -16.80 5.10 -10.11
CA PRO A 363 -17.48 4.01 -10.80
C PRO A 363 -16.55 3.18 -11.69
N LEU A 364 -15.41 3.73 -12.13
CA LEU A 364 -14.41 3.04 -12.94
C LEU A 364 -13.33 2.34 -12.09
N GLY A 365 -13.57 2.24 -10.77
CA GLY A 365 -12.77 1.49 -9.81
C GLY A 365 -11.53 2.25 -9.41
N GLY A 366 -11.70 3.35 -8.67
CA GLY A 366 -10.73 4.42 -8.39
C GLY A 366 -9.28 4.04 -8.06
N ILE A 367 -8.98 2.77 -7.73
CA ILE A 367 -7.62 2.19 -7.84
C ILE A 367 -6.98 2.49 -9.20
N ASN A 368 -7.71 2.35 -10.32
CA ASN A 368 -7.15 2.55 -11.67
C ASN A 368 -6.62 3.97 -11.90
N SER A 369 -7.20 4.95 -11.21
CA SER A 369 -6.83 6.37 -11.27
C SER A 369 -5.78 6.73 -10.22
N LEU A 370 -5.95 6.24 -8.98
CA LEU A 370 -5.10 6.58 -7.84
C LEU A 370 -3.80 5.77 -7.76
N TRP A 371 -3.80 4.51 -8.22
CA TRP A 371 -2.63 3.63 -8.18
C TRP A 371 -1.45 4.16 -9.00
N PRO A 372 -1.64 4.63 -10.25
CA PRO A 372 -0.55 5.26 -10.98
C PRO A 372 0.02 6.49 -10.28
N LEU A 373 -0.85 7.33 -9.69
CA LEU A 373 -0.40 8.51 -8.93
C LEU A 373 0.38 8.11 -7.68
N PHE A 374 -0.05 7.05 -7.01
CA PHE A 374 0.67 6.46 -5.90
C PHE A 374 2.07 6.03 -6.34
N GLY A 375 2.19 5.26 -7.43
CA GLY A 375 3.47 4.83 -7.96
C GLY A 375 4.38 5.99 -8.33
N ILE A 376 3.86 6.96 -9.10
CA ILE A 376 4.61 8.17 -9.47
C ILE A 376 5.09 8.91 -8.22
N ALA A 377 4.20 9.18 -7.25
CA ALA A 377 4.57 9.88 -6.02
C ALA A 377 5.60 9.10 -5.19
N ASN A 378 5.46 7.78 -5.09
CA ASN A 378 6.38 6.93 -4.34
C ASN A 378 7.80 6.94 -4.96
N GLN A 379 7.88 6.83 -6.29
CA GLN A 379 9.17 6.86 -6.99
C GLN A 379 9.82 8.23 -6.98
N LEU A 380 9.03 9.28 -7.16
CA LEU A 380 9.51 10.66 -7.06
C LEU A 380 10.01 10.98 -5.65
N LEU A 381 9.39 10.44 -4.61
CA LEU A 381 9.88 10.55 -3.24
C LEU A 381 11.20 9.78 -3.04
N ALA A 382 11.37 8.61 -3.66
CA ALA A 382 12.64 7.89 -3.66
C ALA A 382 13.75 8.69 -4.35
N THR A 383 13.45 9.39 -5.44
CA THR A 383 14.38 10.34 -6.06
C THR A 383 14.84 11.40 -5.06
N VAL A 384 13.91 12.00 -4.30
CA VAL A 384 14.27 13.00 -3.28
C VAL A 384 15.17 12.39 -2.19
N ALA A 385 14.87 11.16 -1.74
CA ALA A 385 15.72 10.45 -0.78
C ALA A 385 17.14 10.20 -1.34
N LEU A 386 17.27 9.84 -2.62
CA LEU A 386 18.56 9.67 -3.28
C LEU A 386 19.30 11.01 -3.46
N CYS A 387 18.59 12.13 -3.68
CA CYS A 387 19.19 13.47 -3.65
C CYS A 387 19.79 13.77 -2.26
N VAL A 388 19.04 13.48 -1.19
CA VAL A 388 19.54 13.66 0.18
C VAL A 388 20.77 12.78 0.43
N GLY A 389 20.72 11.50 0.05
CA GLY A 389 21.86 10.58 0.18
C GLY A 389 23.10 11.07 -0.58
N THR A 390 22.93 11.56 -1.82
CA THR A 390 24.00 12.16 -2.62
C THR A 390 24.60 13.38 -1.91
N SER A 391 23.74 14.26 -1.37
CA SER A 391 24.17 15.45 -0.64
C SER A 391 25.01 15.10 0.58
N VAL A 392 24.60 14.09 1.35
CA VAL A 392 25.33 13.60 2.52
C VAL A 392 26.70 13.05 2.11
N ILE A 393 26.76 12.18 1.09
CA ILE A 393 28.04 11.61 0.60
C ILE A 393 29.03 12.71 0.18
N ILE A 394 28.55 13.76 -0.50
CA ILE A 394 29.39 14.89 -0.92
C ILE A 394 29.87 15.68 0.30
N LYS A 395 28.98 15.98 1.26
CA LYS A 395 29.32 16.71 2.49
C LYS A 395 30.32 15.97 3.37
N MET A 396 30.30 14.64 3.37
CA MET A 396 31.29 13.79 4.06
C MET A 396 32.68 13.80 3.39
N GLY A 397 32.91 14.60 2.34
CA GLY A 397 34.14 14.59 1.55
C GLY A 397 34.33 13.31 0.71
N LYS A 398 33.28 12.50 0.59
CA LYS A 398 33.27 11.18 -0.06
C LYS A 398 32.68 11.24 -1.47
N ALA A 399 32.79 12.38 -2.15
CA ALA A 399 32.18 12.63 -3.47
C ALA A 399 32.49 11.55 -4.53
N ARG A 400 33.64 10.88 -4.46
CA ARG A 400 33.98 9.73 -5.34
C ARG A 400 32.99 8.57 -5.26
N PHE A 401 32.23 8.46 -4.16
CA PHE A 401 31.22 7.43 -3.95
C PHE A 401 29.80 7.91 -4.28
N ALA A 402 29.62 9.17 -4.75
CA ALA A 402 28.30 9.71 -5.07
C ALA A 402 27.56 8.92 -6.18
N PHE A 403 28.30 8.16 -7.00
CA PHE A 403 27.69 7.30 -8.03
C PHE A 403 26.73 6.26 -7.45
N THR A 404 26.91 5.83 -6.19
CA THR A 404 26.06 4.81 -5.54
C THR A 404 24.62 5.28 -5.38
N THR A 405 24.39 6.59 -5.27
CA THR A 405 23.06 7.20 -5.21
C THR A 405 22.67 7.86 -6.54
N LEU A 406 23.62 8.43 -7.28
CA LEU A 406 23.35 9.11 -8.55
C LEU A 406 22.87 8.16 -9.66
N VAL A 407 23.50 6.98 -9.82
CA VAL A 407 23.11 6.02 -10.87
C VAL A 407 21.65 5.54 -10.71
N PRO A 408 21.23 5.01 -9.53
CA PRO A 408 19.83 4.63 -9.36
C PRO A 408 18.89 5.84 -9.44
N MET A 409 19.33 7.03 -9.02
CA MET A 409 18.52 8.24 -9.12
C MET A 409 18.26 8.65 -10.57
N VAL A 410 19.29 8.68 -11.42
CA VAL A 410 19.13 9.01 -12.85
C VAL A 410 18.19 8.02 -13.52
N TRP A 411 18.39 6.71 -13.29
CA TRP A 411 17.50 5.69 -13.81
C TRP A 411 16.05 5.92 -13.37
N LEU A 412 15.84 6.11 -12.06
CA LEU A 412 14.51 6.31 -11.49
C LEU A 412 13.82 7.56 -12.05
N VAL A 413 14.55 8.68 -12.13
CA VAL A 413 14.05 9.91 -12.74
C VAL A 413 13.65 9.68 -14.19
N SER A 414 14.49 9.03 -14.99
CA SER A 414 14.19 8.76 -16.41
C SER A 414 12.91 7.93 -16.57
N VAL A 415 12.77 6.82 -15.84
CA VAL A 415 11.60 5.93 -15.97
C VAL A 415 10.34 6.58 -15.43
N THR A 416 10.41 7.22 -14.26
CA THR A 416 9.25 7.80 -13.59
C THR A 416 8.77 9.08 -14.28
N MET A 417 9.69 9.92 -14.78
CA MET A 417 9.32 11.10 -15.57
C MET A 417 8.66 10.68 -16.89
N THR A 418 9.16 9.62 -17.54
CA THR A 418 8.54 9.09 -18.77
C THR A 418 7.15 8.53 -18.48
N ALA A 419 6.98 7.73 -17.43
CA ALA A 419 5.69 7.16 -17.05
C ALA A 419 4.68 8.25 -16.65
N GLY A 420 5.12 9.25 -15.87
CA GLY A 420 4.33 10.40 -15.47
C GLY A 420 3.89 11.26 -16.66
N TYR A 421 4.81 11.55 -17.58
CA TYR A 421 4.49 12.26 -18.82
C TYR A 421 3.45 11.51 -19.65
N GLN A 422 3.63 10.19 -19.84
CA GLN A 422 2.66 9.36 -20.57
C GLN A 422 1.30 9.32 -19.86
N LYS A 423 1.26 9.26 -18.52
CA LYS A 423 0.00 9.31 -17.77
C LYS A 423 -0.75 10.63 -17.93
N ILE A 424 -0.05 11.76 -18.10
CA ILE A 424 -0.71 13.05 -18.27
C ILE A 424 -1.14 13.23 -19.73
N PHE A 425 -0.22 13.01 -20.68
CA PHE A 425 -0.34 13.50 -22.06
C PHE A 425 -0.56 12.43 -23.12
N SER A 426 -0.56 11.13 -22.78
CA SER A 426 -0.76 10.08 -23.80
C SER A 426 -2.10 10.26 -24.52
N PRO A 427 -2.15 10.15 -25.86
CA PRO A 427 -3.41 10.19 -26.61
C PRO A 427 -4.28 8.95 -26.38
N GLN A 428 -3.71 7.87 -25.82
CA GLN A 428 -4.43 6.64 -25.55
C GLN A 428 -5.39 6.85 -24.36
N ILE A 429 -6.71 6.74 -24.62
CA ILE A 429 -7.79 7.01 -23.64
C ILE A 429 -7.64 6.21 -22.35
N ARG A 430 -7.22 4.93 -22.41
CA ARG A 430 -7.02 4.09 -21.21
C ARG A 430 -5.80 4.49 -20.37
N LEU A 431 -4.88 5.27 -20.95
CA LEU A 431 -3.60 5.59 -20.33
C LEU A 431 -3.52 7.05 -19.87
N GLY A 432 -3.84 7.99 -20.75
CA GLY A 432 -3.68 9.43 -20.49
C GLY A 432 -4.90 10.05 -19.81
N PHE A 433 -4.68 10.70 -18.66
CA PHE A 433 -5.73 11.39 -17.91
C PHE A 433 -6.43 12.47 -18.76
N LEU A 434 -5.68 13.29 -19.49
CA LEU A 434 -6.26 14.36 -20.32
C LEU A 434 -7.03 13.81 -21.54
N ALA A 435 -6.58 12.70 -22.11
CA ALA A 435 -7.28 12.05 -23.22
C ALA A 435 -8.58 11.40 -22.75
N HIS A 436 -8.56 10.74 -21.58
CA HIS A 436 -9.74 10.18 -20.95
C HIS A 436 -10.77 11.27 -20.63
N ALA A 437 -10.36 12.34 -19.95
CA ALA A 437 -11.22 13.47 -19.62
C ALA A 437 -11.95 14.06 -20.85
N LYS A 438 -11.21 14.30 -21.94
CA LYS A 438 -11.77 14.82 -23.20
C LYS A 438 -12.77 13.86 -23.83
N SER A 439 -12.49 12.55 -23.82
CA SER A 439 -13.40 11.54 -24.38
C SER A 439 -14.70 11.44 -23.58
N ILE A 440 -14.62 11.49 -22.25
CA ILE A 440 -15.79 11.49 -21.37
C ILE A 440 -16.58 12.80 -21.54
N GLN A 441 -15.90 13.94 -21.64
CA GLN A 441 -16.53 15.24 -21.87
C GLN A 441 -17.36 15.26 -23.16
N GLN A 442 -16.81 14.77 -24.27
CA GLN A 442 -17.53 14.68 -25.54
C GLN A 442 -18.80 13.81 -25.45
N GLN A 443 -18.73 12.69 -24.73
CA GLN A 443 -19.89 11.81 -24.55
C GLN A 443 -20.97 12.47 -23.69
N VAL A 444 -20.57 13.10 -22.58
CA VAL A 444 -21.49 13.79 -21.66
C VAL A 444 -22.16 14.98 -22.34
N GLU A 445 -21.42 15.78 -23.12
CA GLU A 445 -21.96 16.89 -23.91
C GLU A 445 -22.94 16.42 -25.00
N ALA A 446 -22.72 15.23 -25.55
CA ALA A 446 -23.64 14.57 -26.49
C ALA A 446 -24.85 13.92 -25.80
N GLY A 447 -24.99 14.01 -24.48
CA GLY A 447 -26.05 13.36 -23.71
C GLY A 447 -25.92 11.83 -23.61
N VAL A 448 -24.76 11.27 -23.99
CA VAL A 448 -24.47 9.84 -23.95
C VAL A 448 -23.82 9.48 -22.61
N ILE A 449 -24.36 8.48 -21.92
CA ILE A 449 -23.77 7.96 -20.68
C ILE A 449 -22.50 7.17 -21.04
N PRO A 450 -21.31 7.59 -20.56
CA PRO A 450 -20.07 6.91 -20.89
C PRO A 450 -20.03 5.46 -20.40
N THR A 451 -19.31 4.59 -21.11
CA THR A 451 -19.22 3.17 -20.78
C THR A 451 -18.64 2.96 -19.38
N GLY A 452 -19.32 2.17 -18.54
CA GLY A 452 -18.91 1.91 -17.15
C GLY A 452 -19.36 2.98 -16.15
N VAL A 453 -20.13 3.98 -16.60
CA VAL A 453 -20.66 5.07 -15.77
C VAL A 453 -22.17 4.88 -15.58
N ARG A 454 -22.68 5.18 -14.38
CA ARG A 454 -24.10 4.96 -14.04
C ARG A 454 -25.01 6.14 -14.38
N SER A 455 -24.45 7.34 -14.47
CA SER A 455 -25.20 8.58 -14.65
C SER A 455 -24.34 9.68 -15.29
N LEU A 456 -24.95 10.70 -15.87
CA LEU A 456 -24.23 11.86 -16.41
C LEU A 456 -23.46 12.64 -15.32
N SER A 457 -24.00 12.71 -14.10
CA SER A 457 -23.31 13.35 -12.97
C SER A 457 -22.03 12.62 -12.57
N ASP A 458 -22.03 11.29 -12.64
CA ASP A 458 -20.81 10.50 -12.46
C ASP A 458 -19.82 10.72 -13.61
N GLY A 459 -20.29 10.95 -14.83
CA GLY A 459 -19.46 11.37 -15.96
C GLY A 459 -18.74 12.69 -15.68
N HIS A 460 -19.45 13.70 -15.18
CA HIS A 460 -18.85 14.98 -14.76
C HIS A 460 -17.81 14.81 -13.64
N ARG A 461 -18.07 13.93 -12.67
CA ARG A 461 -17.12 13.63 -11.59
C ARG A 461 -15.83 13.01 -12.12
N LEU A 462 -15.93 12.08 -13.07
CA LEU A 462 -14.77 11.46 -13.70
C LEU A 462 -13.89 12.49 -14.44
N ILE A 463 -14.51 13.41 -15.18
CA ILE A 463 -13.80 14.50 -15.84
C ILE A 463 -12.99 15.30 -14.81
N ILE A 464 -13.65 15.75 -13.73
CA ILE A 464 -12.98 16.51 -12.66
C ILE A 464 -11.83 15.71 -12.04
N ASN A 465 -12.06 14.43 -11.75
CA ASN A 465 -11.04 13.55 -11.17
C ASN A 465 -9.82 13.43 -12.08
N ASP A 466 -10.00 13.25 -13.39
CA ASP A 466 -8.88 13.17 -14.34
C ASP A 466 -8.09 14.48 -14.44
N TRP A 467 -8.78 15.62 -14.44
CA TRP A 467 -8.11 16.93 -14.40
C TRP A 467 -7.31 17.13 -13.11
N ILE A 468 -7.87 16.75 -11.96
CA ILE A 468 -7.17 16.78 -10.68
C ILE A 468 -5.96 15.84 -10.72
N ASN A 469 -6.12 14.61 -11.23
CA ASN A 469 -5.06 13.62 -11.33
C ASN A 469 -3.91 14.12 -12.24
N ALA A 470 -4.25 14.69 -13.39
CA ALA A 470 -3.29 15.29 -14.31
C ALA A 470 -2.54 16.47 -13.66
N GLY A 471 -3.26 17.36 -12.97
CA GLY A 471 -2.68 18.50 -12.26
C GLY A 471 -1.74 18.08 -11.14
N ILE A 472 -2.13 17.11 -10.32
CA ILE A 472 -1.30 16.57 -9.24
C ILE A 472 -0.06 15.86 -9.79
N ALA A 473 -0.21 15.03 -10.83
CA ALA A 473 0.92 14.38 -11.47
C ALA A 473 1.91 15.42 -12.01
N GLY A 474 1.42 16.45 -12.71
CA GLY A 474 2.23 17.55 -13.23
C GLY A 474 2.96 18.29 -12.11
N PHE A 475 2.27 18.58 -11.00
CA PHE A 475 2.88 19.21 -9.83
C PHE A 475 4.02 18.37 -9.25
N PHE A 476 3.83 17.06 -9.06
CA PHE A 476 4.90 16.20 -8.52
C PHE A 476 6.13 16.14 -9.44
N LEU A 477 5.91 16.01 -10.75
CA LEU A 477 7.01 15.99 -11.72
C LEU A 477 7.79 17.33 -11.67
N ALA A 478 7.08 18.46 -11.70
CA ALA A 478 7.70 19.78 -11.62
C ALA A 478 8.44 20.01 -10.29
N ALA A 479 7.86 19.59 -9.17
CA ALA A 479 8.48 19.71 -7.85
C ALA A 479 9.80 18.92 -7.78
N VAL A 480 9.84 17.69 -8.30
CA VAL A 480 11.09 16.91 -8.33
C VAL A 480 12.12 17.49 -9.28
N VAL A 481 11.71 18.01 -10.44
CA VAL A 481 12.64 18.74 -11.33
C VAL A 481 13.28 19.92 -10.61
N ALA A 482 12.49 20.70 -9.86
CA ALA A 482 13.02 21.81 -9.06
C ALA A 482 14.01 21.30 -7.99
N VAL A 483 13.66 20.25 -7.23
CA VAL A 483 14.56 19.64 -6.24
C VAL A 483 15.85 19.16 -6.88
N LEU A 484 15.79 18.50 -8.04
CA LEU A 484 16.96 18.03 -8.77
C LEU A 484 17.85 19.20 -9.22
N ALA A 485 17.26 20.27 -9.76
CA ALA A 485 17.99 21.45 -10.19
C ALA A 485 18.71 22.13 -9.02
N PHE A 486 18.01 22.35 -7.90
CA PHE A 486 18.61 22.91 -6.69
C PHE A 486 19.68 21.99 -6.08
N SER A 487 19.45 20.68 -6.07
CA SER A 487 20.41 19.71 -5.55
C SER A 487 21.67 19.67 -6.41
N ALA A 488 21.53 19.60 -7.73
CA ALA A 488 22.65 19.61 -8.67
C ALA A 488 23.48 20.90 -8.55
N TYR A 489 22.81 22.05 -8.44
CA TYR A 489 23.47 23.33 -8.21
C TYR A 489 24.25 23.32 -6.88
N ASP A 490 23.64 22.85 -5.79
CA ASP A 490 24.31 22.77 -4.48
C ASP A 490 25.51 21.81 -4.51
N TRP A 491 25.38 20.65 -5.12
CA TRP A 491 26.47 19.68 -5.30
C TRP A 491 27.63 20.27 -6.09
N MET A 492 27.34 21.00 -7.17
CA MET A 492 28.37 21.67 -7.96
C MET A 492 29.13 22.69 -7.10
N LEU A 493 28.45 23.51 -6.31
CA LEU A 493 29.09 24.48 -5.43
C LEU A 493 29.94 23.84 -4.33
N LEU A 494 29.48 22.73 -3.75
CA LEU A 494 30.21 21.98 -2.73
C LEU A 494 31.46 21.32 -3.30
N VAL A 495 31.34 20.61 -4.43
CA VAL A 495 32.47 19.94 -5.09
C VAL A 495 33.52 20.94 -5.60
N THR A 496 33.08 22.09 -6.11
CA THR A 496 33.98 23.17 -6.56
C THR A 496 34.51 24.04 -5.42
N LYS A 497 34.17 23.72 -4.16
CA LYS A 497 34.56 24.47 -2.94
C LYS A 497 34.15 25.95 -2.97
N ARG A 498 33.13 26.31 -3.76
CA ARG A 498 32.56 27.67 -3.83
C ARG A 498 31.58 27.94 -2.68
N LYS A 499 31.15 26.91 -1.96
CA LYS A 499 30.29 26.99 -0.79
C LYS A 499 30.93 26.21 0.38
N PRO A 500 30.96 26.78 1.60
CA PRO A 500 31.46 26.06 2.77
C PRO A 500 30.54 24.88 3.11
N CYS A 501 31.14 23.77 3.54
CA CYS A 501 30.42 22.58 3.96
C CYS A 501 29.97 22.72 5.42
N ASN A 502 28.90 23.49 5.64
CA ASN A 502 28.28 23.60 6.95
C ASN A 502 27.45 22.32 7.21
N THR A 503 27.85 21.55 8.21
CA THR A 503 27.14 20.36 8.68
C THR A 503 26.46 20.65 10.02
N THR A 504 25.23 20.16 10.16
CA THR A 504 24.48 20.13 11.43
C THR A 504 24.44 18.70 12.00
N GLU A 505 25.27 17.80 11.47
CA GLU A 505 25.39 16.43 11.97
C GLU A 505 25.96 16.44 13.39
N VAL A 506 25.45 15.54 14.22
CA VAL A 506 25.97 15.34 15.57
C VAL A 506 27.40 14.79 15.45
N PRO A 507 28.38 15.32 16.19
CA PRO A 507 29.73 14.77 16.20
C PRO A 507 29.70 13.27 16.52
N PHE A 508 30.63 12.51 15.94
CA PHE A 508 30.78 11.10 16.24
C PHE A 508 31.13 10.91 17.73
N GLU A 509 30.32 10.13 18.44
CA GLU A 509 30.57 9.72 19.81
C GLU A 509 30.79 8.19 19.86
N PRO A 510 31.95 7.72 20.35
CA PRO A 510 32.20 6.28 20.46
C PRO A 510 31.31 5.68 21.55
N VAL A 511 30.46 4.73 21.17
CA VAL A 511 29.62 3.98 22.12
C VAL A 511 30.47 2.89 22.77
N LEU A 512 30.68 3.00 24.09
CA LEU A 512 31.24 1.92 24.92
C LEU A 512 30.16 0.86 25.11
N ILE A 513 30.04 -0.07 24.17
CA ILE A 513 29.19 -1.25 24.35
C ILE A 513 29.83 -2.10 25.46
N PRO A 514 29.15 -2.38 26.59
CA PRO A 514 29.67 -3.31 27.58
C PRO A 514 29.95 -4.65 26.90
N SER A 515 31.19 -5.12 27.00
CA SER A 515 31.69 -6.37 26.42
C SER A 515 30.92 -7.60 26.88
#